data_AF-A0A7X9EZZ9-F1
#
_entry.id   AF-A0A7X9EZZ9-F1
#
_cell.length_a   1.000
_cell.length_b   1.000
_cell.length_c   1.000
_cell.angle_alpha   90.00
_cell.angle_beta   90.00
_cell.angle_gamma   90.00
#
_symmetry.space_group_name_H-M   'P 1'
#
loop_
_entity.id
_entity.type
_entity.pdbx_description
1 polymer ?
#
loop_
_entity_poly.entity_id
_entity_poly.type
_entity_poly.pdbx_seq_one_letter_code
_entity_poly.pdbx_strand_id
1 'polypeptide(L)'
;MSTLLQKVLDFDNLSQAWEKVGENDGIPGVDHISTSVWARTWEDRLIKLADSVRNNTYEPSPLKTIHIKKQNRRKYRKLRIPVISDRILHRAVLQVLYPIYEPQFLNCSFGYRPGRGLDDAVESILVIRTNGNRYVLDADIDDFFNQIDQTILLEFLEEDLSDHSLIQLIQRWLKMTRTSKEKEIGIAMGSPLSPLFANVFLHRLDKAVASMHFPMVRYADDFLVFSQSEEEIRTAYYLVEKKLDELKLRYKSIKTQITTFEEGFDFIGVHFEEDTYEYIWQNKRVEVSGNEIDALFGFYGPEY
;
A
#
# COMPACT_ATOMS: atom_id res chain seq x y z
N MET A 1 -8.28 30.24 4.26
CA MET A 1 -8.02 28.83 4.65
C MET A 1 -6.57 28.53 4.35
N SER A 2 -5.84 27.86 5.25
CA SER A 2 -4.45 27.46 4.97
C SER A 2 -4.45 26.44 3.83
N THR A 3 -3.47 26.50 2.94
CA THR A 3 -3.33 25.48 1.89
C THR A 3 -2.92 24.13 2.50
N LEU A 4 -3.07 23.02 1.78
CA LEU A 4 -2.63 21.72 2.27
C LEU A 4 -1.12 21.71 2.46
N LEU A 5 -0.36 22.30 1.53
CA LEU A 5 1.08 22.45 1.64
C LEU A 5 1.49 23.23 2.90
N GLN A 6 0.74 24.28 3.28
CA GLN A 6 1.01 24.99 4.53
C GLN A 6 0.85 24.10 5.76
N LYS A 7 -0.16 23.22 5.80
CA LYS A 7 -0.32 22.23 6.88
C LYS A 7 0.80 21.20 6.88
N VAL A 8 1.25 20.76 5.69
CA VAL A 8 2.38 19.83 5.55
C VAL A 8 3.66 20.44 6.14
N LEU A 9 3.91 21.72 5.85
CA LEU A 9 5.12 22.43 6.25
C LEU A 9 5.00 23.12 7.62
N ASP A 10 3.93 22.86 8.36
CA ASP A 10 3.80 23.32 9.74
C ASP A 10 4.88 22.64 10.60
N PHE A 11 5.47 23.40 11.54
CA PHE A 11 6.61 22.92 12.32
C PHE A 11 6.20 21.74 13.22
N ASP A 12 5.01 21.76 13.80
CA ASP A 12 4.54 20.68 14.68
C ASP A 12 4.27 19.41 13.86
N ASN A 13 3.70 19.55 12.66
CA ASN A 13 3.50 18.44 11.73
C ASN A 13 4.83 17.83 11.27
N LEU A 14 5.81 18.67 10.92
CA LEU A 14 7.15 18.23 10.53
C LEU A 14 7.92 17.57 11.70
N SER A 15 7.73 18.07 12.92
CA SER A 15 8.34 17.49 14.12
C SER A 15 7.79 16.09 14.42
N GLN A 16 6.46 15.91 14.36
CA GLN A 16 5.84 14.59 14.47
C GLN A 16 6.31 13.63 13.37
N ALA A 17 6.42 14.12 12.13
CA ALA A 17 6.95 13.35 11.02
C ALA A 17 8.40 12.91 11.26
N TRP A 18 9.22 13.80 11.83
CA TRP A 18 10.60 13.50 12.22
C TRP A 18 10.65 12.45 13.31
N GLU A 19 9.86 12.57 14.38
CA GLU A 19 9.79 11.58 15.46
C GLU A 19 9.52 10.18 14.90
N LYS A 20 8.53 10.05 14.00
CA LYS A 20 8.22 8.78 13.33
C LYS A 20 9.36 8.28 12.43
N VAL A 21 10.09 9.15 11.76
CA VAL A 21 11.27 8.73 10.97
C VAL A 21 12.42 8.30 11.88
N GLY A 22 12.59 8.95 13.02
CA GLY A 22 13.60 8.64 14.03
C GLY A 22 13.34 7.31 14.73
N GLU A 23 12.10 7.05 15.16
CA GLU A 23 11.67 5.78 15.80
C GLU A 23 11.95 4.56 14.93
N ASN A 24 11.74 4.69 13.62
CA ASN A 24 11.94 3.59 12.65
C ASN A 24 13.42 3.21 12.42
N ASP A 25 14.37 4.07 12.83
CA ASP A 25 15.82 3.92 12.64
C ASP A 25 16.25 3.32 11.29
N GLY A 26 15.62 3.78 10.22
CA GLY A 26 15.76 3.19 8.88
C GLY A 26 17.12 3.46 8.23
N ILE A 27 17.49 2.58 7.27
CA ILE A 27 18.75 2.66 6.52
C ILE A 27 18.97 4.07 5.92
N PRO A 28 20.18 4.64 6.03
CA PRO A 28 20.53 5.91 5.40
C PRO A 28 20.34 5.90 3.88
N GLY A 29 19.93 7.03 3.32
CA GLY A 29 19.79 7.22 1.88
C GLY A 29 21.14 7.34 1.16
N VAL A 30 21.12 7.92 -0.05
CA VAL A 30 22.33 8.12 -0.88
C VAL A 30 23.29 9.15 -0.30
N ASP A 31 22.82 10.00 0.62
CA ASP A 31 23.62 10.99 1.36
C ASP A 31 24.40 10.38 2.54
N HIS A 32 24.13 9.11 2.87
CA HIS A 32 24.75 8.38 3.97
C HIS A 32 24.54 9.01 5.36
N ILE A 33 23.58 9.93 5.50
CA ILE A 33 23.27 10.56 6.79
C ILE A 33 22.39 9.60 7.61
N SER A 34 22.86 9.22 8.80
CA SER A 34 22.08 8.45 9.77
C SER A 34 21.08 9.31 10.53
N THR A 35 20.07 8.67 11.11
CA THR A 35 19.12 9.27 12.06
C THR A 35 19.84 9.99 13.19
N SER A 36 20.85 9.36 13.79
CA SER A 36 21.66 9.94 14.86
C SER A 36 22.45 11.18 14.46
N VAL A 37 22.96 11.25 13.22
CA VAL A 37 23.65 12.45 12.70
C VAL A 37 22.63 13.54 12.37
N TRP A 38 21.50 13.18 11.77
CA TRP A 38 20.43 14.11 11.43
C TRP A 38 19.85 14.76 12.70
N ALA A 39 19.68 13.96 13.77
CA ALA A 39 19.17 14.37 15.07
C ALA A 39 19.97 15.49 15.76
N ARG A 40 21.27 15.66 15.44
CA ARG A 40 22.14 16.64 16.12
C ARG A 40 21.69 18.09 15.94
N THR A 41 21.05 18.41 14.82
CA THR A 41 20.57 19.75 14.49
C THR A 41 19.18 19.67 13.86
N TRP A 42 18.31 18.82 14.42
CA TRP A 42 17.03 18.45 13.82
C TRP A 42 16.09 19.63 13.63
N GLU A 43 15.95 20.51 14.64
CA GLU A 43 15.09 21.71 14.57
C GLU A 43 15.51 22.63 13.42
N ASP A 44 16.79 23.02 13.37
CA ASP A 44 17.35 23.83 12.29
C ASP A 44 17.19 23.18 10.91
N ARG A 45 17.31 21.85 10.83
CA ARG A 45 17.12 21.10 9.58
C ARG A 45 15.67 21.12 9.14
N LEU A 46 14.70 21.00 10.05
CA LEU A 46 13.28 21.10 9.73
C LEU A 46 12.91 22.49 9.22
N ILE A 47 13.39 23.56 9.89
CA ILE A 47 13.15 24.93 9.45
C ILE A 47 13.70 25.14 8.04
N LYS A 48 14.97 24.78 7.80
CA LYS A 48 15.60 24.90 6.48
C LYS A 48 14.90 24.06 5.40
N LEU A 49 14.45 22.86 5.75
CA LEU A 49 13.73 21.98 4.84
C LEU A 49 12.38 22.61 4.46
N ALA A 50 11.61 23.07 5.43
CA ALA A 50 10.34 23.76 5.18
C ALA A 50 10.53 25.00 4.31
N ASP A 51 11.52 25.83 4.63
CA ASP A 51 11.83 27.04 3.87
C ASP A 51 12.28 26.72 2.44
N SER A 52 13.03 25.64 2.22
CA SER A 52 13.42 25.22 0.88
C SER A 52 12.20 24.81 0.02
N VAL A 53 11.20 24.17 0.62
CA VAL A 53 9.95 23.82 -0.09
C VAL A 53 9.13 25.08 -0.35
N ARG A 54 8.97 25.97 0.64
CA ARG A 54 8.23 27.25 0.48
C ARG A 54 8.83 28.15 -0.60
N ASN A 55 10.16 28.22 -0.63
CA ASN A 55 10.90 29.04 -1.60
C ASN A 55 11.15 28.34 -2.93
N ASN A 56 10.57 27.15 -3.13
CA ASN A 56 10.66 26.38 -4.36
C ASN A 56 12.11 25.96 -4.75
N THR A 57 13.03 25.93 -3.79
CA THR A 57 14.44 25.53 -3.98
C THR A 57 14.71 24.08 -3.58
N TYR A 58 13.73 23.40 -2.99
CA TYR A 58 13.82 21.98 -2.66
C TYR A 58 13.84 21.10 -3.93
N GLU A 59 14.81 20.20 -4.00
CA GLU A 59 14.88 19.13 -4.99
C GLU A 59 15.05 17.77 -4.27
N PRO A 60 14.24 16.75 -4.63
CA PRO A 60 14.34 15.44 -3.99
C PRO A 60 15.64 14.74 -4.36
N SER A 61 16.17 13.97 -3.42
CA SER A 61 17.42 13.24 -3.64
C SER A 61 17.19 11.96 -4.44
N PRO A 62 18.20 11.48 -5.19
CA PRO A 62 18.16 10.13 -5.76
C PRO A 62 17.89 9.06 -4.72
N LEU A 63 17.11 8.05 -5.08
CA LEU A 63 16.77 6.95 -4.18
C LEU A 63 17.90 5.93 -4.09
N LYS A 64 18.22 5.51 -2.86
CA LYS A 64 19.19 4.43 -2.64
C LYS A 64 18.53 3.09 -2.94
N THR A 65 19.10 2.33 -3.87
CA THR A 65 18.63 0.98 -4.17
C THR A 65 19.30 -0.04 -3.27
N ILE A 66 18.52 -0.87 -2.59
CA ILE A 66 19.01 -2.05 -1.86
C ILE A 66 18.24 -3.31 -2.29
N HIS A 67 18.87 -4.47 -2.12
CA HIS A 67 18.27 -5.77 -2.45
C HIS A 67 18.14 -6.60 -1.18
N ILE A 68 16.92 -6.91 -0.78
CA ILE A 68 16.61 -7.77 0.37
C ILE A 68 16.22 -9.15 -0.14
N LYS A 69 16.78 -10.22 0.42
CA LYS A 69 16.38 -11.59 0.05
C LYS A 69 14.93 -11.83 0.47
N LYS A 70 14.09 -12.35 -0.43
CA LYS A 70 12.77 -12.89 -0.04
C LYS A 70 12.96 -14.10 0.88
N GLN A 71 11.99 -14.40 1.74
CA GLN A 71 12.03 -15.53 2.68
C GLN A 71 12.43 -16.86 2.02
N ASN A 72 12.01 -17.11 0.77
CA ASN A 72 12.38 -18.31 -0.01
C ASN A 72 13.79 -18.31 -0.64
N ARG A 73 14.68 -17.39 -0.23
CA ARG A 73 16.13 -17.25 -0.53
C ARG A 73 16.59 -17.22 -2.00
N ARG A 74 15.71 -17.47 -2.99
CA ARG A 74 16.03 -17.49 -4.43
C ARG A 74 15.75 -16.17 -5.18
N LYS A 75 14.92 -15.29 -4.62
CA LYS A 75 14.54 -14.01 -5.24
C LYS A 75 14.86 -12.84 -4.31
N TYR A 76 15.12 -11.66 -4.87
CA TYR A 76 15.36 -10.42 -4.13
C TYR A 76 14.17 -9.46 -4.27
N ARG A 77 13.85 -8.72 -3.21
CA ARG A 77 12.99 -7.53 -3.22
C ARG A 77 13.89 -6.30 -3.35
N LYS A 78 13.72 -5.54 -4.42
CA LYS A 78 14.39 -4.27 -4.64
C LYS A 78 13.66 -3.18 -3.85
N LEU A 79 14.32 -2.59 -2.86
CA LEU A 79 13.80 -1.40 -2.18
C LEU A 79 14.55 -0.16 -2.68
N ARG A 80 13.83 0.97 -2.72
CA ARG A 80 14.31 2.28 -3.15
C ARG A 80 14.02 3.26 -2.02
N ILE A 81 15.07 3.60 -1.29
CA ILE A 81 15.00 4.30 0.00
C ILE A 81 15.35 5.78 -0.20
N PRO A 82 14.45 6.71 0.14
CA PRO A 82 14.74 8.15 0.14
C PRO A 82 15.72 8.53 1.26
N VAL A 83 16.35 9.70 1.15
CA VAL A 83 17.12 10.30 2.25
C VAL A 83 16.19 10.69 3.41
N ILE A 84 16.75 10.95 4.60
CA ILE A 84 15.94 11.25 5.79
C ILE A 84 15.04 12.47 5.56
N SER A 85 15.56 13.56 4.98
CA SER A 85 14.78 14.76 4.70
C SER A 85 13.55 14.47 3.81
N ASP A 86 13.70 13.65 2.78
CA ASP A 86 12.59 13.25 1.91
C ASP A 86 11.59 12.38 2.67
N ARG A 87 12.06 11.45 3.51
CA ARG A 87 11.18 10.61 4.35
C ARG A 87 10.35 11.45 5.33
N ILE A 88 10.93 12.52 5.89
CA ILE A 88 10.21 13.45 6.77
C ILE A 88 9.11 14.16 5.99
N LEU A 89 9.43 14.75 4.83
CA LEU A 89 8.40 15.39 4.01
C LEU A 89 7.32 14.40 3.56
N HIS A 90 7.70 13.18 3.18
CA HIS A 90 6.75 12.12 2.83
C HIS A 90 5.80 11.81 3.99
N ARG A 91 6.32 11.65 5.22
CA ARG A 91 5.51 11.42 6.43
C ARG A 91 4.64 12.62 6.77
N ALA A 92 5.17 13.84 6.65
CA ALA A 92 4.42 15.07 6.87
C ALA A 92 3.25 15.22 5.89
N VAL A 93 3.43 14.80 4.63
CA VAL A 93 2.35 14.71 3.64
C VAL A 93 1.34 13.64 4.00
N LEU A 94 1.77 12.43 4.41
CA LEU A 94 0.86 11.39 4.86
C LEU A 94 -0.05 11.83 6.00
N GLN A 95 0.49 12.52 7.01
CA GLN A 95 -0.28 13.03 8.15
C GLN A 95 -1.42 13.97 7.72
N VAL A 96 -1.23 14.71 6.62
CA VAL A 96 -2.25 15.60 6.05
C VAL A 96 -3.21 14.85 5.12
N LEU A 97 -2.72 13.86 4.36
CA LEU A 97 -3.51 13.15 3.36
C LEU A 97 -4.37 12.01 3.92
N TYR A 98 -3.92 11.29 4.96
CA TYR A 98 -4.70 10.19 5.54
C TYR A 98 -6.09 10.64 6.02
N PRO A 99 -6.25 11.78 6.73
CA PRO A 99 -7.58 12.29 7.09
C PRO A 99 -8.51 12.58 5.91
N ILE A 100 -7.97 12.77 4.69
CA ILE A 100 -8.73 13.04 3.47
C ILE A 100 -9.12 11.71 2.78
N TYR A 101 -8.20 10.76 2.70
CA TYR A 101 -8.40 9.52 1.94
C TYR A 101 -8.99 8.36 2.75
N GLU A 102 -8.65 8.21 4.04
CA GLU A 102 -9.13 7.08 4.84
C GLU A 102 -10.66 6.97 4.89
N PRO A 103 -11.43 8.06 5.07
CA PRO A 103 -12.89 7.99 5.05
C PRO A 103 -13.50 7.57 3.70
N GLN A 104 -12.72 7.65 2.61
CA GLN A 104 -13.18 7.28 1.27
C GLN A 104 -12.92 5.81 0.94
N PHE A 105 -11.83 5.23 1.46
CA PHE A 105 -11.45 3.86 1.17
C PHE A 105 -12.49 2.85 1.65
N LEU A 106 -12.87 1.92 0.76
CA LEU A 106 -13.87 0.90 1.06
C LEU A 106 -13.37 -0.07 2.13
N ASN A 107 -14.31 -0.67 2.87
CA ASN A 107 -14.00 -1.63 3.94
C ASN A 107 -13.33 -2.92 3.44
N CYS A 108 -13.40 -3.22 2.14
CA CYS A 108 -12.70 -4.35 1.53
C CYS A 108 -11.19 -4.16 1.40
N SER A 109 -10.65 -2.95 1.65
CA SER A 109 -9.22 -2.68 1.57
C SER A 109 -8.60 -2.59 2.96
N PHE A 110 -7.53 -3.35 3.20
CA PHE A 110 -6.89 -3.45 4.52
C PHE A 110 -5.42 -3.03 4.52
N GLY A 111 -4.65 -3.48 3.52
CA GLY A 111 -3.21 -3.23 3.48
C GLY A 111 -2.84 -1.74 3.49
N TYR A 112 -1.83 -1.39 4.28
CA TYR A 112 -1.26 -0.03 4.39
C TYR A 112 -2.19 1.07 4.93
N ARG A 113 -3.26 0.71 5.63
CA ARG A 113 -4.22 1.65 6.20
C ARG A 113 -4.06 1.73 7.73
N PRO A 114 -4.04 2.93 8.32
CA PRO A 114 -3.98 3.08 9.77
C PRO A 114 -5.17 2.39 10.46
N GLY A 115 -4.89 1.55 11.45
CA GLY A 115 -5.92 0.85 12.22
C GLY A 115 -6.66 -0.25 11.45
N ARG A 116 -6.10 -0.72 10.33
CA ARG A 116 -6.56 -1.94 9.65
C ARG A 116 -5.42 -2.92 9.46
N GLY A 117 -5.68 -4.19 9.74
CA GLY A 117 -4.68 -5.25 9.73
C GLY A 117 -5.07 -6.47 8.91
N LEU A 118 -4.24 -7.49 9.03
CA LEU A 118 -4.50 -8.81 8.43
C LEU A 118 -5.66 -9.52 9.15
N ASP A 119 -5.81 -9.30 10.45
CA ASP A 119 -6.93 -9.76 11.28
C ASP A 119 -8.28 -9.29 10.73
N ASP A 120 -8.44 -7.99 10.45
CA ASP A 120 -9.67 -7.47 9.84
C ASP A 120 -9.95 -8.12 8.46
N ALA A 121 -8.89 -8.36 7.68
CA ALA A 121 -9.01 -8.99 6.37
C ALA A 121 -9.47 -10.45 6.50
N VAL A 122 -8.91 -11.20 7.44
CA VAL A 122 -9.34 -12.58 7.75
C VAL A 122 -10.78 -12.60 8.23
N GLU A 123 -11.18 -11.70 9.16
CA GLU A 123 -12.57 -11.60 9.60
C GLU A 123 -13.52 -11.42 8.43
N SER A 124 -13.17 -10.51 7.52
CA SER A 124 -13.97 -10.25 6.32
C SER A 124 -14.10 -11.51 5.45
N ILE A 125 -13.03 -12.30 5.28
CA ILE A 125 -13.07 -13.56 4.51
C ILE A 125 -14.03 -14.56 5.20
N LEU A 126 -13.95 -14.71 6.52
CA LEU A 126 -14.79 -15.63 7.29
C LEU A 126 -16.28 -15.25 7.22
N VAL A 127 -16.60 -13.96 7.29
CA VAL A 127 -17.97 -13.46 7.11
C VAL A 127 -18.47 -13.73 5.68
N ILE A 128 -17.63 -13.48 4.67
CA ILE A 128 -17.98 -13.75 3.26
C ILE A 128 -18.25 -15.24 3.03
N ARG A 129 -17.43 -16.14 3.61
CA ARG A 129 -17.65 -17.59 3.60
C ARG A 129 -18.98 -17.97 4.25
N THR A 130 -19.26 -17.40 5.42
CA THR A 130 -20.51 -17.65 6.17
C THR A 130 -21.75 -17.22 5.37
N ASN A 131 -21.63 -16.16 4.56
CA ASN A 131 -22.69 -15.68 3.66
C ASN A 131 -22.90 -16.55 2.40
N GLY A 132 -22.32 -17.75 2.34
CA GLY A 132 -22.58 -18.71 1.27
C GLY A 132 -21.69 -18.53 0.04
N ASN A 133 -20.71 -17.61 0.06
CA ASN A 133 -19.75 -17.51 -1.04
C ASN A 133 -18.76 -18.68 -0.95
N ARG A 134 -18.61 -19.41 -2.04
CA ARG A 134 -17.83 -20.66 -2.11
C ARG A 134 -16.69 -20.59 -3.10
N TYR A 135 -16.86 -19.80 -4.15
CA TYR A 135 -15.89 -19.61 -5.22
C TYR A 135 -15.06 -18.37 -4.97
N VAL A 136 -13.77 -18.47 -5.26
CA VAL A 136 -12.77 -17.45 -4.97
C VAL A 136 -11.94 -17.22 -6.22
N LEU A 137 -11.83 -15.96 -6.64
CA LEU A 137 -10.78 -15.48 -7.52
C LEU A 137 -9.65 -15.00 -6.62
N ASP A 138 -8.59 -15.80 -6.55
CA ASP A 138 -7.34 -15.47 -5.87
C ASP A 138 -6.42 -14.75 -6.87
N ALA A 139 -6.13 -13.47 -6.64
CA ALA A 139 -5.46 -12.62 -7.60
C ALA A 139 -4.35 -11.74 -7.01
N ASP A 140 -3.28 -11.57 -7.79
CA ASP A 140 -2.13 -10.70 -7.49
C ASP A 140 -1.84 -9.88 -8.75
N ILE A 141 -1.47 -8.61 -8.58
CA ILE A 141 -1.18 -7.71 -9.70
C ILE A 141 0.30 -7.79 -10.09
N ASP A 142 0.57 -8.02 -11.38
CA ASP A 142 1.94 -8.22 -11.84
C ASP A 142 2.79 -6.95 -11.71
N ASP A 143 3.89 -7.08 -10.96
CA ASP A 143 4.90 -6.03 -10.77
C ASP A 143 4.32 -4.65 -10.39
N PHE A 144 3.22 -4.66 -9.60
CA PHE A 144 2.35 -3.51 -9.36
C PHE A 144 3.08 -2.19 -9.12
N PHE A 145 3.94 -2.12 -8.08
CA PHE A 145 4.67 -0.90 -7.73
C PHE A 145 5.53 -0.35 -8.88
N ASN A 146 5.99 -1.17 -9.81
CA ASN A 146 6.81 -0.73 -10.93
C ASN A 146 5.98 -0.37 -12.17
N GLN A 147 4.72 -0.78 -12.23
CA GLN A 147 3.81 -0.58 -13.37
C GLN A 147 2.78 0.55 -13.17
N ILE A 148 2.60 1.07 -11.94
CA ILE A 148 1.68 2.19 -11.70
C ILE A 148 1.97 3.34 -12.67
N ASP A 149 0.98 3.71 -13.48
CA ASP A 149 1.04 4.86 -14.37
C ASP A 149 0.95 6.15 -13.54
N GLN A 150 2.01 6.97 -13.58
CA GLN A 150 2.11 8.16 -12.76
C GLN A 150 1.16 9.26 -13.23
N THR A 151 0.82 9.32 -14.52
CA THR A 151 -0.15 10.27 -15.05
C THR A 151 -1.52 9.97 -14.48
N ILE A 152 -1.96 8.71 -14.54
CA ILE A 152 -3.24 8.26 -13.96
C ILE A 152 -3.26 8.48 -12.44
N LEU A 153 -2.16 8.15 -11.74
CA LEU A 153 -2.08 8.39 -10.29
C LEU A 153 -2.24 9.88 -9.95
N LEU A 154 -1.61 10.77 -10.72
CA LEU A 154 -1.72 12.21 -10.50
C LEU A 154 -3.14 12.72 -10.78
N GLU A 155 -3.79 12.25 -11.84
CA GLU A 155 -5.20 12.56 -12.12
C GLU A 155 -6.09 12.18 -10.93
N PHE A 156 -5.92 10.99 -10.37
CA PHE A 156 -6.69 10.56 -9.20
C PHE A 156 -6.40 11.39 -7.95
N LEU A 157 -5.15 11.83 -7.75
CA LEU A 157 -4.81 12.72 -6.64
C LEU A 157 -5.43 14.11 -6.83
N GLU A 158 -5.43 14.64 -8.05
CA GLU A 158 -5.98 15.96 -8.38
C GLU A 158 -7.52 16.03 -8.26
N GLU A 159 -8.22 14.90 -8.35
CA GLU A 159 -9.67 14.83 -8.08
C GLU A 159 -10.01 15.19 -6.61
N ASP A 160 -9.15 14.82 -5.66
CA ASP A 160 -9.37 15.03 -4.23
C ASP A 160 -8.57 16.21 -3.66
N LEU A 161 -7.47 16.59 -4.30
CA LEU A 161 -6.51 17.58 -3.78
C LEU A 161 -6.48 18.83 -4.67
N SER A 162 -7.09 19.91 -4.20
CA SER A 162 -7.11 21.20 -4.92
C SER A 162 -5.82 22.02 -4.75
N ASP A 163 -4.84 21.57 -3.97
CA ASP A 163 -3.57 22.29 -3.72
C ASP A 163 -2.51 21.93 -4.77
N HIS A 164 -2.42 22.75 -5.82
CA HIS A 164 -1.46 22.56 -6.90
C HIS A 164 0.01 22.56 -6.44
N SER A 165 0.35 23.30 -5.38
CA SER A 165 1.74 23.33 -4.88
C SER A 165 2.12 22.01 -4.21
N LEU A 166 1.18 21.38 -3.50
CA LEU A 166 1.38 20.02 -2.97
C LEU A 166 1.49 18.99 -4.11
N ILE A 167 0.63 19.08 -5.13
CA ILE A 167 0.70 18.18 -6.30
C ILE A 167 2.05 18.31 -7.01
N GLN A 168 2.55 19.53 -7.22
CA GLN A 168 3.88 19.75 -7.82
C GLN A 168 5.01 19.13 -6.99
N LEU A 169 4.92 19.20 -5.66
CA LEU A 169 5.89 18.54 -4.78
C LEU A 169 5.86 17.02 -4.94
N ILE A 170 4.66 16.42 -4.99
CA ILE A 170 4.46 14.99 -5.24
C ILE A 170 5.01 14.59 -6.61
N GLN A 171 4.76 15.39 -7.65
CA GLN A 171 5.30 15.16 -9.00
C GLN A 171 6.84 15.11 -9.00
N ARG A 172 7.52 15.96 -8.22
CA ARG A 172 8.99 15.89 -8.08
C ARG A 172 9.44 14.54 -7.51
N TRP A 173 8.76 14.03 -6.49
CA TRP A 173 9.07 12.72 -5.93
C TRP A 173 8.80 11.58 -6.92
N LEU A 174 7.67 11.60 -7.63
CA LEU A 174 7.32 10.57 -8.61
C LEU A 174 8.35 10.48 -9.75
N LYS A 175 8.91 11.62 -10.19
CA LYS A 175 10.02 11.62 -11.17
C LYS A 175 11.22 10.79 -10.69
N MET A 176 11.52 10.79 -9.39
CA MET A 176 12.61 10.01 -8.80
C MET A 176 12.28 8.52 -8.66
N THR A 177 11.00 8.14 -8.71
CA THR A 177 10.55 6.75 -8.57
C THR A 177 10.35 6.02 -9.90
N ARG A 178 10.56 6.69 -11.04
CA ARG A 178 10.37 6.09 -12.37
C ARG A 178 11.17 4.80 -12.54
N THR A 179 10.53 3.77 -13.10
CA THR A 179 11.16 2.48 -13.43
C THR A 179 11.53 2.37 -14.90
N SER A 180 11.07 3.32 -15.73
CA SER A 180 11.36 3.43 -17.14
C SER A 180 11.87 4.82 -17.50
N LYS A 181 12.82 4.89 -18.44
CA LYS A 181 13.28 6.15 -19.05
C LYS A 181 12.25 6.71 -20.03
N GLU A 182 11.47 5.85 -20.66
CA GLU A 182 10.54 6.21 -21.73
C GLU A 182 9.13 6.46 -21.19
N LYS A 183 8.71 5.68 -20.19
CA LYS A 183 7.37 5.75 -19.59
C LYS A 183 7.42 6.41 -18.22
N GLU A 184 6.35 7.12 -17.87
CA GLU A 184 6.13 7.71 -16.54
C GLU A 184 5.43 6.68 -15.64
N ILE A 185 6.15 5.60 -15.33
CA ILE A 185 5.62 4.48 -14.53
C ILE A 185 6.47 4.22 -13.30
N GLY A 186 5.80 3.75 -12.25
CA GLY A 186 6.40 3.17 -11.06
C GLY A 186 6.51 4.12 -9.87
N ILE A 187 6.32 3.56 -8.68
CA ILE A 187 6.51 4.17 -7.38
C ILE A 187 7.54 3.38 -6.57
N ALA A 188 8.17 4.00 -5.58
CA ALA A 188 9.28 3.39 -4.85
C ALA A 188 8.81 2.53 -3.67
N MET A 189 9.03 1.22 -3.76
CA MET A 189 8.99 0.35 -2.58
C MET A 189 10.03 0.80 -1.55
N GLY A 190 9.61 1.31 -0.39
CA GLY A 190 10.48 1.86 0.65
C GLY A 190 10.34 3.37 0.88
N SER A 191 9.53 4.06 0.06
CA SER A 191 9.08 5.41 0.35
C SER A 191 7.86 5.40 1.27
N PRO A 192 7.78 6.24 2.32
CA PRO A 192 6.62 6.32 3.19
C PRO A 192 5.30 6.65 2.47
N LEU A 193 5.33 7.43 1.38
CA LEU A 193 4.13 7.83 0.64
C LEU A 193 3.58 6.75 -0.29
N SER A 194 4.44 5.87 -0.80
CA SER A 194 4.09 4.89 -1.82
C SER A 194 2.93 3.95 -1.43
N PRO A 195 2.80 3.50 -0.18
CA PRO A 195 1.64 2.74 0.29
C PRO A 195 0.29 3.47 0.13
N LEU A 196 0.22 4.77 0.44
CA LEU A 196 -1.00 5.56 0.23
C LEU A 196 -1.30 5.68 -1.27
N PHE A 197 -0.30 5.97 -2.10
CA PHE A 197 -0.49 6.07 -3.55
C PHE A 197 -0.98 4.76 -4.17
N ALA A 198 -0.48 3.62 -3.68
CA ALA A 198 -0.99 2.30 -4.06
C ALA A 198 -2.50 2.17 -3.76
N ASN A 199 -2.94 2.58 -2.57
CA ASN A 199 -4.35 2.51 -2.20
C ASN A 199 -5.22 3.51 -2.97
N VAL A 200 -4.78 4.76 -3.18
CA VAL A 200 -5.49 5.73 -4.04
C VAL A 200 -5.71 5.16 -5.44
N PHE A 201 -4.69 4.53 -6.00
CA PHE A 201 -4.77 3.92 -7.33
C PHE A 201 -5.73 2.73 -7.38
N LEU A 202 -5.56 1.76 -6.47
CA LEU A 202 -6.37 0.55 -6.44
C LEU A 202 -7.78 0.77 -5.88
N HIS A 203 -8.07 1.90 -5.26
CA HIS A 203 -9.42 2.24 -4.86
C HIS A 203 -10.40 2.33 -6.04
N ARG A 204 -9.90 2.62 -7.25
CA ARG A 204 -10.70 2.53 -8.49
C ARG A 204 -11.11 1.10 -8.83
N LEU A 205 -10.25 0.13 -8.53
CA LEU A 205 -10.59 -1.28 -8.63
C LEU A 205 -11.64 -1.63 -7.56
N ASP A 206 -11.41 -1.21 -6.31
CA ASP A 206 -12.37 -1.46 -5.20
C ASP A 206 -13.78 -0.99 -5.55
N LYS A 207 -13.93 0.25 -6.01
CA LYS A 207 -15.22 0.81 -6.42
C LYS A 207 -15.85 0.05 -7.58
N ALA A 208 -15.04 -0.38 -8.56
CA ALA A 208 -15.54 -1.13 -9.71
C ALA A 208 -16.08 -2.50 -9.29
N VAL A 209 -15.33 -3.27 -8.50
CA VAL A 209 -15.75 -4.59 -8.01
C VAL A 209 -17.00 -4.47 -7.12
N ALA A 210 -17.02 -3.48 -6.22
CA ALA A 210 -18.19 -3.21 -5.40
C ALA A 210 -19.43 -2.86 -6.23
N SER A 211 -19.28 -2.05 -7.29
CA SER A 211 -20.39 -1.70 -8.19
C SER A 211 -20.94 -2.89 -8.99
N MET A 212 -20.13 -3.95 -9.14
CA MET A 212 -20.54 -5.21 -9.75
C MET A 212 -21.17 -6.18 -8.74
N HIS A 213 -21.28 -5.77 -7.46
CA HIS A 213 -21.86 -6.55 -6.36
C HIS A 213 -21.08 -7.81 -5.97
N PHE A 214 -19.79 -7.87 -6.29
CA PHE A 214 -18.93 -8.95 -5.80
C PHE A 214 -18.29 -8.58 -4.45
N PRO A 215 -18.35 -9.45 -3.43
CA PRO A 215 -17.54 -9.30 -2.23
C PRO A 215 -16.05 -9.36 -2.58
N MET A 216 -15.25 -8.53 -1.92
CA MET A 216 -13.81 -8.47 -2.13
C MET A 216 -13.07 -8.28 -0.82
N VAL A 217 -11.87 -8.82 -0.74
CA VAL A 217 -10.86 -8.53 0.30
C VAL A 217 -9.55 -8.21 -0.39
N ARG A 218 -8.94 -7.05 -0.12
CA ARG A 218 -7.69 -6.60 -0.74
C ARG A 218 -6.66 -6.19 0.30
N TYR A 219 -5.47 -6.74 0.17
CA TYR A 219 -4.28 -6.38 0.94
C TYR A 219 -3.17 -5.93 0.01
N ALA A 220 -2.97 -4.62 -0.11
CA ALA A 220 -2.08 -4.03 -1.12
C ALA A 220 -2.49 -4.44 -2.55
N ASP A 221 -1.61 -5.15 -3.27
CA ASP A 221 -1.77 -5.67 -4.64
C ASP A 221 -2.31 -7.11 -4.71
N ASP A 222 -2.48 -7.76 -3.56
CA ASP A 222 -3.05 -9.10 -3.40
C ASP A 222 -4.53 -8.96 -3.03
N PHE A 223 -5.43 -9.65 -3.72
CA PHE A 223 -6.86 -9.52 -3.48
C PHE A 223 -7.63 -10.79 -3.85
N LEU A 224 -8.73 -10.98 -3.13
CA LEU A 224 -9.68 -12.05 -3.32
C LEU A 224 -11.03 -11.46 -3.73
N VAL A 225 -11.65 -12.01 -4.77
CA VAL A 225 -13.05 -11.73 -5.13
C VAL A 225 -13.84 -13.01 -4.93
N PHE A 226 -15.09 -12.89 -4.46
CA PHE A 226 -15.89 -14.05 -4.08
C PHE A 226 -17.23 -14.10 -4.83
N SER A 227 -17.79 -15.30 -4.98
CA SER A 227 -19.16 -15.50 -5.46
C SER A 227 -19.78 -16.79 -4.90
N GLN A 228 -21.08 -16.96 -5.15
CA GLN A 228 -21.81 -18.17 -4.75
C GLN A 228 -21.78 -19.25 -5.83
N SER A 229 -21.53 -18.88 -7.10
CA SER A 229 -21.50 -19.82 -8.24
C SER A 229 -20.23 -19.70 -9.09
N GLU A 230 -19.89 -20.76 -9.81
CA GLU A 230 -18.73 -20.81 -10.71
C GLU A 230 -18.89 -19.84 -11.90
N GLU A 231 -20.11 -19.72 -12.43
CA GLU A 231 -20.41 -18.82 -13.54
C GLU A 231 -20.20 -17.36 -13.15
N GLU A 232 -20.61 -16.98 -11.94
CA GLU A 232 -20.40 -15.64 -11.40
C GLU A 232 -18.91 -15.33 -11.20
N ILE A 233 -18.11 -16.26 -10.66
CA ILE A 233 -16.69 -15.97 -10.44
C ILE A 233 -15.92 -15.84 -11.75
N ARG A 234 -16.28 -16.63 -12.77
CA ARG A 234 -15.73 -16.49 -14.13
C ARG A 234 -16.10 -15.15 -14.75
N THR A 235 -17.30 -14.66 -14.47
CA THR A 235 -17.73 -13.32 -14.88
C THR A 235 -16.93 -12.24 -14.14
N ALA A 236 -16.75 -12.38 -12.83
CA ALA A 236 -15.94 -11.48 -12.01
C ALA A 236 -14.50 -11.39 -12.53
N TYR A 237 -13.88 -12.54 -12.86
CA TYR A 237 -12.54 -12.60 -13.45
C TYR A 237 -12.41 -11.67 -14.66
N TYR A 238 -13.32 -11.81 -15.63
CA TYR A 238 -13.28 -11.02 -16.87
C TYR A 238 -13.52 -9.52 -16.63
N LEU A 239 -14.46 -9.18 -15.75
CA LEU A 239 -14.77 -7.78 -15.44
C LEU A 239 -13.62 -7.09 -14.68
N VAL A 240 -12.99 -7.80 -13.75
CA VAL A 240 -11.80 -7.34 -13.04
C VAL A 240 -10.62 -7.20 -13.99
N GLU A 241 -10.41 -8.16 -14.91
CA GLU A 241 -9.35 -8.09 -15.93
C GLU A 241 -9.49 -6.82 -16.76
N LYS A 242 -10.70 -6.58 -17.28
CA LYS A 242 -11.01 -5.36 -18.03
C LYS A 242 -10.74 -4.10 -17.21
N LYS A 243 -11.07 -4.11 -15.91
CA LYS A 243 -10.80 -2.96 -15.05
C LYS A 243 -9.32 -2.74 -14.80
N LEU A 244 -8.54 -3.80 -14.65
CA LEU A 244 -7.08 -3.72 -14.54
C LEU A 244 -6.49 -3.16 -15.84
N ASP A 245 -6.96 -3.59 -17.01
CA ASP A 245 -6.52 -3.07 -18.31
C ASP A 245 -6.78 -1.57 -18.46
N GLU A 246 -7.94 -1.07 -18.02
CA GLU A 246 -8.25 0.37 -17.97
C GLU A 246 -7.24 1.14 -17.10
N LEU A 247 -6.79 0.52 -16.01
CA LEU A 247 -5.77 1.05 -15.11
C LEU A 247 -4.33 0.78 -15.60
N LYS A 248 -4.16 0.19 -16.80
CA LYS A 248 -2.88 -0.25 -17.38
C LYS A 248 -2.12 -1.25 -16.51
N LEU A 249 -2.85 -2.04 -15.72
CA LEU A 249 -2.36 -3.13 -14.90
C LEU A 249 -2.78 -4.47 -15.51
N ARG A 250 -2.23 -5.56 -14.98
CA ARG A 250 -2.60 -6.92 -15.40
C ARG A 250 -2.50 -7.88 -14.22
N TYR A 251 -3.23 -8.98 -14.32
CA TYR A 251 -3.01 -10.11 -13.43
C TYR A 251 -1.60 -10.66 -13.55
N LYS A 252 -1.14 -11.26 -12.45
CA LYS A 252 0.04 -12.08 -12.41
C LYS A 252 -0.32 -13.53 -12.67
N SER A 253 -0.24 -13.93 -13.93
CA SER A 253 -0.75 -15.20 -14.45
C SER A 253 -0.31 -16.46 -13.69
N ILE A 254 0.83 -16.45 -13.00
CA ILE A 254 1.34 -17.62 -12.24
C ILE A 254 0.65 -17.75 -10.87
N LYS A 255 0.14 -16.65 -10.33
CA LYS A 255 -0.52 -16.61 -9.02
C LYS A 255 -2.04 -16.50 -9.11
N THR A 256 -2.55 -15.94 -10.19
CA THR A 256 -3.99 -15.73 -10.32
C THR A 256 -4.69 -17.03 -10.69
N GLN A 257 -5.72 -17.38 -9.92
CA GLN A 257 -6.51 -18.61 -10.10
C GLN A 257 -7.96 -18.43 -9.65
N ILE A 258 -8.85 -19.27 -10.19
CA ILE A 258 -10.19 -19.47 -9.63
C ILE A 258 -10.14 -20.78 -8.85
N THR A 259 -10.58 -20.74 -7.60
CA THR A 259 -10.60 -21.88 -6.69
C THR A 259 -11.83 -21.79 -5.77
N THR A 260 -11.88 -22.61 -4.72
CA THR A 260 -12.98 -22.65 -3.76
C THR A 260 -12.42 -22.80 -2.34
N PHE A 261 -13.28 -22.60 -1.34
CA PHE A 261 -12.91 -23.00 0.02
C PHE A 261 -12.66 -24.51 0.13
N GLU A 262 -13.32 -25.36 -0.65
CA GLU A 262 -13.07 -26.83 -0.61
C GLU A 262 -11.69 -27.22 -1.15
N GLU A 263 -11.18 -26.51 -2.15
CA GLU A 263 -9.85 -26.75 -2.73
C GLU A 263 -8.72 -26.07 -1.94
N GLY A 264 -9.06 -24.98 -1.25
CA GLY A 264 -8.18 -24.21 -0.40
C GLY A 264 -7.31 -23.18 -1.14
N PHE A 265 -6.94 -22.11 -0.45
CA PHE A 265 -6.10 -21.02 -0.98
C PHE A 265 -5.32 -20.29 0.10
N ASP A 266 -4.26 -19.59 -0.31
CA ASP A 266 -3.41 -18.81 0.61
C ASP A 266 -3.65 -17.31 0.42
N PHE A 267 -3.84 -16.58 1.52
CA PHE A 267 -3.92 -15.12 1.51
C PHE A 267 -3.02 -14.51 2.59
N ILE A 268 -1.99 -13.77 2.17
CA ILE A 268 -1.02 -13.08 3.06
C ILE A 268 -0.42 -14.01 4.14
N GLY A 269 -0.18 -15.28 3.77
CA GLY A 269 0.41 -16.27 4.69
C GLY A 269 -0.59 -16.92 5.65
N VAL A 270 -1.89 -16.82 5.36
CA VAL A 270 -2.96 -17.58 6.00
C VAL A 270 -3.54 -18.53 4.95
N HIS A 271 -3.65 -19.81 5.27
CA HIS A 271 -4.28 -20.81 4.42
C HIS A 271 -5.76 -20.92 4.79
N PHE A 272 -6.67 -20.97 3.84
CA PHE A 272 -8.10 -21.19 4.05
C PHE A 272 -8.51 -22.46 3.33
N GLU A 273 -9.15 -23.40 4.01
CA GLU A 273 -9.63 -24.66 3.43
C GLU A 273 -10.84 -25.15 4.22
N GLU A 274 -11.88 -25.57 3.51
CA GLU A 274 -13.19 -25.92 4.03
C GLU A 274 -13.71 -24.86 5.02
N ASP A 275 -14.03 -25.28 6.25
CA ASP A 275 -14.45 -24.43 7.36
C ASP A 275 -13.29 -24.02 8.29
N THR A 276 -12.04 -24.21 7.85
CA THR A 276 -10.85 -23.90 8.64
C THR A 276 -10.02 -22.77 8.03
N TYR A 277 -9.12 -22.23 8.84
CA TYR A 277 -7.98 -21.45 8.35
C TYR A 277 -6.75 -21.73 9.21
N GLU A 278 -5.56 -21.57 8.62
CA GLU A 278 -4.30 -21.89 9.26
C GLU A 278 -3.26 -20.79 9.08
N TYR A 279 -2.38 -20.64 10.06
CA TYR A 279 -1.28 -19.68 10.00
C TYR A 279 -0.08 -20.13 10.83
N ILE A 280 1.08 -19.50 10.63
CA ILE A 280 2.32 -19.87 11.33
C ILE A 280 2.59 -18.91 12.47
N TRP A 281 2.36 -19.34 13.71
CA TRP A 281 2.72 -18.56 14.89
C TRP A 281 3.90 -19.20 15.63
N GLN A 282 4.98 -18.44 15.85
CA GLN A 282 6.21 -18.92 16.53
C GLN A 282 6.75 -20.25 15.96
N ASN A 283 6.80 -20.39 14.63
CA ASN A 283 7.19 -21.61 13.90
C ASN A 283 6.29 -22.84 14.14
N LYS A 284 5.08 -22.65 14.66
CA LYS A 284 4.06 -23.69 14.80
C LYS A 284 2.89 -23.36 13.88
N ARG A 285 2.34 -24.40 13.23
CA ARG A 285 1.09 -24.30 12.50
C ARG A 285 -0.05 -24.23 13.52
N VAL A 286 -0.88 -23.20 13.42
CA VAL A 286 -2.11 -23.06 14.17
C VAL A 286 -3.25 -23.25 13.17
N GLU A 287 -4.13 -24.19 13.45
CA GLU A 287 -5.34 -24.46 12.66
C GLU A 287 -6.54 -24.05 13.51
N VAL A 288 -7.45 -23.30 12.91
CA VAL A 288 -8.64 -22.77 13.56
C VAL A 288 -9.85 -23.23 12.76
N SER A 289 -10.74 -23.96 13.42
CA SER A 289 -12.01 -24.40 12.83
C SER A 289 -13.13 -23.41 13.13
N GLY A 290 -13.98 -23.13 12.15
CA GLY A 290 -15.13 -22.25 12.28
C GLY A 290 -14.91 -20.87 11.67
N ASN A 291 -15.82 -19.94 11.98
CA ASN A 291 -15.88 -18.62 11.36
C ASN A 291 -15.57 -17.48 12.35
N GLU A 292 -14.93 -17.81 13.48
CA GLU A 292 -14.49 -16.83 14.48
C GLU A 292 -12.97 -16.65 14.40
N ILE A 293 -12.51 -15.43 14.67
CA ILE A 293 -11.08 -15.16 14.79
C ILE A 293 -10.55 -15.76 16.08
N ASP A 294 -9.50 -16.57 15.96
CA ASP A 294 -8.70 -17.03 17.08
C ASP A 294 -8.03 -15.87 17.84
N ALA A 295 -8.06 -15.94 19.17
CA ALA A 295 -7.53 -14.89 20.03
C ALA A 295 -6.02 -14.63 19.85
N LEU A 296 -5.24 -15.61 19.38
CA LEU A 296 -3.81 -15.44 19.11
C LEU A 296 -3.55 -14.78 17.76
N PHE A 297 -4.55 -14.74 16.86
CA PHE A 297 -4.41 -14.15 15.52
C PHE A 297 -4.17 -12.63 15.57
N GLY A 298 -4.68 -11.92 16.58
CA GLY A 298 -4.43 -10.49 16.76
C GLY A 298 -2.94 -10.13 16.97
N PHE A 299 -2.08 -11.13 17.20
CA PHE A 299 -0.62 -10.98 17.29
C PHE A 299 0.12 -11.54 16.05
N TYR A 300 -0.60 -11.91 14.98
CA TYR A 300 -0.07 -12.50 13.76
C TYR A 300 -0.23 -11.54 12.57
N GLY A 301 0.76 -11.54 11.68
CA GLY A 301 0.79 -10.71 10.48
C GLY A 301 1.85 -9.60 10.56
N PRO A 302 1.98 -8.79 9.49
CA PRO A 302 2.99 -7.75 9.44
C PRO A 302 2.49 -6.50 10.18
N GLU A 303 3.27 -6.00 11.13
CA GLU A 303 3.05 -4.66 11.71
C GLU A 303 3.44 -3.60 10.66
N TYR A 304 2.52 -2.68 10.35
CA TYR A 304 2.73 -1.60 9.36
C TYR A 304 2.76 -0.22 9.98
#